data_AF-A0AA41YXP4-F1
#
_entry.id   AF-A0AA41YXP4-F1
#
_cell.length_a   1.000
_cell.length_b   1.000
_cell.length_c   1.000
_cell.angle_alpha   90.00
_cell.angle_beta   90.00
_cell.angle_gamma   90.00
#
_symmetry.space_group_name_H-M   'P 1'
#
loop_
_entity.id
_entity.type
_entity.pdbx_description
1 polymer ?
#
loop_
_entity_poly.entity_id
_entity_poly.type
_entity_poly.pdbx_seq_one_letter_code
_entity_poly.pdbx_strand_id
1 'polypeptide(L)'
;MSDPMTYGCPKNPRGRLPRWVIAAGLFVIAIGLLAVFWDWNWFRPLVAQQASAPLGRTVTLRHFDLHPGRQLVAVAEGVEIANPEGFPADSRFATIVRLAVTIDAMAWLRTRRLVIPAIVLDRPTIDAQEPADSAANWMFPALASAAGSAAADQQAAPKIGNLQINDGAAHVVVPRLRADFDIAIATIDRAGGGQVKLEAHGTYAGQPITGQALGGALLSLRAATQPYPIDLRLANGPSTVHLAGTVQNPLAFAGADLALEVSGPTWRCCSR
;
A
#
# COMPACT_ATOMS: atom_id res chain seq x y z
N MET A 1 14.63 -19.76 -84.68
CA MET A 1 13.46 -20.42 -84.05
C MET A 1 13.67 -20.23 -82.56
N SER A 2 13.14 -19.15 -81.99
CA SER A 2 13.41 -18.73 -80.60
C SER A 2 12.07 -18.56 -79.90
N ASP A 3 11.74 -19.48 -79.00
CA ASP A 3 10.52 -19.43 -78.19
C ASP A 3 10.65 -18.37 -77.09
N PRO A 4 9.63 -17.53 -76.85
CA PRO A 4 9.64 -16.60 -75.73
C PRO A 4 9.22 -17.31 -74.44
N MET A 5 10.10 -17.28 -73.42
CA MET A 5 9.75 -17.63 -72.05
C MET A 5 8.79 -16.59 -71.46
N THR A 6 7.51 -16.93 -71.39
CA THR A 6 6.53 -16.19 -70.60
C THR A 6 6.73 -16.47 -69.10
N TYR A 7 7.28 -15.50 -68.38
CA TYR A 7 7.29 -15.52 -66.91
C TYR A 7 5.88 -15.22 -66.38
N GLY A 8 5.20 -16.25 -65.89
CA GLY A 8 3.95 -16.10 -65.17
C GLY A 8 4.15 -15.33 -63.86
N CYS A 9 3.47 -14.20 -63.72
CA CYS A 9 3.44 -13.42 -62.49
C CYS A 9 2.80 -14.26 -61.37
N PRO A 10 3.45 -14.48 -60.21
CA PRO A 10 2.84 -15.23 -59.12
C PRO A 10 1.66 -14.43 -58.55
N LYS A 11 0.44 -14.93 -58.76
CA LYS A 11 -0.77 -14.43 -58.11
C LYS A 11 -0.57 -14.55 -56.60
N ASN A 12 -0.35 -13.41 -55.93
CA ASN A 12 -0.35 -13.33 -54.49
C ASN A 12 -1.71 -13.85 -53.96
N PRO A 13 -1.77 -14.98 -53.25
CA PRO A 13 -3.04 -15.43 -52.70
C PRO A 13 -3.44 -14.39 -51.66
N ARG A 14 -4.53 -13.67 -51.92
CA ARG A 14 -5.21 -12.87 -50.90
C ARG A 14 -5.66 -13.85 -49.82
N GLY A 15 -4.81 -14.06 -48.81
CA GLY A 15 -5.06 -14.98 -47.71
C GLY A 15 -6.33 -14.54 -46.99
N ARG A 16 -7.45 -15.22 -47.28
CA ARG A 16 -8.67 -15.07 -46.49
C ARG A 16 -8.33 -15.59 -45.10
N LEU A 17 -8.34 -14.71 -44.11
CA LEU A 17 -8.23 -15.11 -42.70
C LEU A 17 -9.22 -16.24 -42.45
N PRO A 18 -8.77 -17.38 -41.89
CA PRO A 18 -9.65 -18.53 -41.71
C PRO A 18 -10.76 -18.16 -40.71
N ARG A 19 -11.98 -18.62 -40.96
CA ARG A 19 -13.19 -18.24 -40.20
C ARG A 19 -13.06 -18.41 -38.69
N TRP A 20 -12.22 -19.35 -38.22
CA TRP A 20 -11.95 -19.55 -36.79
C TRP A 20 -11.15 -18.41 -36.16
N VAL A 21 -10.26 -17.73 -36.90
CA VAL A 21 -9.55 -16.53 -36.41
C VAL A 21 -10.53 -15.37 -36.26
N ILE A 22 -11.49 -15.24 -37.18
CA ILE A 22 -12.55 -14.22 -37.11
C ILE A 22 -13.49 -14.52 -35.92
N ALA A 23 -13.89 -15.78 -35.75
CA ALA A 23 -14.73 -16.19 -34.62
C ALA A 23 -14.02 -16.02 -33.27
N ALA A 24 -12.73 -16.38 -33.17
CA ALA A 24 -11.92 -16.15 -31.98
C ALA A 24 -11.76 -14.65 -31.69
N GLY A 25 -11.51 -13.82 -32.70
CA GLY A 25 -11.46 -12.36 -32.55
C GLY A 25 -12.78 -11.77 -32.05
N LEU A 26 -13.90 -12.17 -32.63
CA LEU A 26 -15.24 -11.75 -32.19
C LEU A 26 -15.54 -12.21 -30.76
N PHE A 27 -15.12 -13.40 -30.37
CA PHE A 27 -15.29 -13.91 -29.01
C PHE A 27 -14.49 -13.10 -27.99
N VAL A 28 -13.23 -12.77 -28.29
CA VAL A 28 -12.40 -11.91 -27.43
C VAL A 28 -13.01 -10.50 -27.31
N ILE A 29 -13.51 -9.94 -28.41
CA ILE A 29 -14.19 -8.64 -28.40
C ILE A 29 -15.47 -8.70 -27.55
N ALA A 30 -16.28 -9.74 -27.70
CA ALA A 30 -17.49 -9.93 -26.91
C ALA A 30 -17.19 -10.05 -25.41
N ILE A 31 -16.14 -10.79 -25.03
CA ILE A 31 -15.67 -10.85 -23.63
C ILE A 31 -15.18 -9.48 -23.16
N GLY A 32 -14.43 -8.75 -23.98
CA GLY A 32 -13.95 -7.41 -23.66
C GLY A 32 -15.10 -6.43 -23.41
N LEU A 33 -16.13 -6.45 -24.28
CA LEU A 33 -17.34 -5.65 -24.09
C LEU A 33 -18.09 -6.06 -22.83
N LEU A 34 -18.28 -7.35 -22.59
CA LEU A 34 -18.89 -7.84 -21.36
C LEU A 34 -18.12 -7.33 -20.15
N ALA A 35 -16.80 -7.47 -20.10
CA ALA A 35 -15.96 -7.00 -19.01
C ALA A 35 -16.06 -5.47 -18.78
N VAL A 36 -16.27 -4.67 -19.84
CA VAL A 36 -16.45 -3.22 -19.73
C VAL A 36 -17.84 -2.85 -19.19
N PHE A 37 -18.89 -3.57 -19.60
CA PHE A 37 -20.28 -3.25 -19.25
C PHE A 37 -20.83 -4.04 -18.06
N TRP A 38 -20.07 -4.99 -17.53
CA TRP A 38 -20.49 -5.84 -16.43
C TRP A 38 -20.38 -5.12 -15.08
N ASP A 39 -21.35 -5.33 -14.20
CA ASP A 39 -21.32 -4.81 -12.82
C ASP A 39 -20.34 -5.64 -11.98
N TRP A 40 -19.13 -5.11 -11.77
CA TRP A 40 -18.05 -5.75 -11.02
C TRP A 40 -18.37 -5.91 -9.53
N ASN A 41 -19.38 -5.21 -9.01
CA ASN A 41 -19.79 -5.29 -7.61
C ASN A 41 -20.25 -6.69 -7.19
N TRP A 42 -20.62 -7.56 -8.14
CA TRP A 42 -20.91 -8.97 -7.86
C TRP A 42 -19.71 -9.75 -7.32
N PHE A 43 -18.47 -9.32 -7.60
CA PHE A 43 -17.25 -9.95 -7.08
C PHE A 43 -16.88 -9.49 -5.67
N ARG A 44 -17.56 -8.48 -5.12
CA ARG A 44 -17.35 -7.96 -3.76
C ARG A 44 -17.21 -9.06 -2.70
N PRO A 45 -18.10 -10.07 -2.57
CA PRO A 45 -17.94 -11.13 -1.56
C PRO A 45 -16.68 -11.97 -1.77
N LEU A 46 -16.29 -12.23 -3.02
CA LEU A 46 -15.08 -13.00 -3.34
C LEU A 46 -13.82 -12.20 -2.98
N VAL A 47 -13.79 -10.91 -3.32
CA VAL A 47 -12.69 -9.99 -2.98
C VAL A 47 -12.57 -9.84 -1.46
N ALA A 48 -13.69 -9.67 -0.75
CA ALA A 48 -13.76 -9.62 0.69
C ALA A 48 -13.15 -10.86 1.35
N GLN A 49 -13.54 -12.04 0.88
CA GLN A 49 -13.02 -13.32 1.39
C GLN A 49 -11.51 -13.48 1.13
N GLN A 50 -11.06 -13.13 -0.08
CA GLN A 50 -9.65 -13.21 -0.45
C GLN A 50 -8.78 -12.21 0.33
N ALA A 51 -9.31 -11.04 0.67
CA ALA A 51 -8.64 -10.07 1.52
C ALA A 51 -8.61 -10.51 2.99
N SER A 52 -9.66 -11.19 3.47
CA SER A 52 -9.79 -11.65 4.85
C SER A 52 -8.80 -12.77 5.19
N ALA A 53 -8.55 -13.69 4.25
CA ALA A 53 -7.70 -14.85 4.46
C ALA A 53 -6.26 -14.53 4.92
N PRO A 54 -5.47 -13.68 4.24
CA PRO A 54 -4.11 -13.35 4.67
C PRO A 54 -4.08 -12.48 5.93
N LEU A 55 -5.11 -11.66 6.16
CA LEU A 55 -5.20 -10.80 7.34
C LEU A 55 -5.64 -11.57 8.59
N GLY A 56 -6.29 -12.72 8.42
CA GLY A 56 -6.89 -13.47 9.53
C GLY A 56 -8.04 -12.71 10.21
N ARG A 57 -8.66 -11.77 9.50
CA ARG A 57 -9.71 -10.89 10.01
C ARG A 57 -10.75 -10.64 8.93
N THR A 58 -11.99 -10.41 9.35
CA THR A 58 -13.07 -10.10 8.41
C THR A 58 -12.82 -8.74 7.76
N VAL A 59 -12.75 -8.75 6.43
CA VAL A 59 -12.73 -7.55 5.58
C VAL A 59 -14.08 -7.44 4.89
N THR A 60 -14.71 -6.28 4.99
CA THR A 60 -15.92 -5.96 4.24
C THR A 60 -15.63 -4.79 3.30
N LEU A 61 -16.37 -4.72 2.20
CA LEU A 61 -16.31 -3.60 1.27
C LEU A 61 -17.75 -3.18 0.98
N ARG A 62 -18.01 -1.88 0.87
CA ARG A 62 -19.33 -1.35 0.50
C ARG A 62 -19.58 -1.50 -1.00
N HIS A 63 -18.58 -1.14 -1.79
CA HIS A 63 -18.65 -1.16 -3.25
C HIS A 63 -17.32 -1.61 -3.85
N PHE A 64 -17.38 -2.28 -5.00
CA PHE A 64 -16.20 -2.72 -5.74
C PHE A 64 -16.42 -2.57 -7.23
N ASP A 65 -15.51 -1.86 -7.89
CA ASP A 65 -15.51 -1.64 -9.33
C ASP A 65 -14.18 -2.00 -9.95
N LEU A 66 -14.23 -2.40 -11.21
CA LEU A 66 -13.07 -2.58 -12.05
C LEU A 66 -13.22 -1.68 -13.26
N HIS A 67 -12.25 -0.79 -13.49
CA HIS A 67 -12.19 0.04 -14.68
C HIS A 67 -11.18 -0.58 -15.66
N PRO A 68 -11.66 -1.33 -16.67
CA PRO A 68 -10.81 -1.80 -17.74
C PRO A 68 -10.35 -0.63 -18.62
N GLY A 69 -9.05 -0.52 -18.83
CA GLY A 69 -8.41 0.49 -19.67
C GLY A 69 -7.01 0.06 -20.08
N ARG A 70 -6.15 1.01 -20.48
CA ARG A 70 -4.72 0.72 -20.75
C ARG A 70 -4.03 0.09 -19.53
N GLN A 71 -4.42 0.56 -18.35
CA GLN A 71 -4.12 -0.07 -17.07
C GLN A 71 -5.45 -0.42 -16.42
N LEU A 72 -5.50 -1.55 -15.72
CA LEU A 72 -6.69 -2.01 -15.03
C LEU A 72 -6.73 -1.34 -13.66
N VAL A 73 -7.79 -0.60 -13.33
CA VAL A 73 -7.91 0.06 -12.03
C VAL A 73 -9.02 -0.59 -11.23
N ALA A 74 -8.65 -1.31 -10.17
CA ALA A 74 -9.60 -1.84 -9.19
C ALA A 74 -9.87 -0.78 -8.12
N VAL A 75 -11.13 -0.42 -7.93
CA VAL A 75 -11.57 0.56 -6.93
C VAL A 75 -12.46 -0.15 -5.93
N ALA A 76 -12.12 -0.02 -4.66
CA ALA A 76 -12.93 -0.49 -3.56
C ALA A 76 -13.31 0.69 -2.66
N GLU A 77 -14.58 0.78 -2.29
CA GLU A 77 -15.09 1.85 -1.43
C GLU A 77 -15.64 1.30 -0.13
N GLY A 78 -15.48 2.07 0.94
CA GLY A 78 -15.91 1.70 2.29
C GLY A 78 -15.32 0.35 2.71
N VAL A 79 -14.00 0.21 2.59
CA VAL A 79 -13.28 -0.99 3.03
C VAL A 79 -13.17 -0.92 4.54
N GLU A 80 -13.66 -1.93 5.23
CA GLU A 80 -13.58 -2.02 6.69
C GLU A 80 -12.85 -3.32 7.07
N ILE A 81 -11.90 -3.20 7.99
CA ILE A 81 -11.14 -4.32 8.54
C ILE A 81 -11.52 -4.45 10.00
N ALA A 82 -12.10 -5.59 10.36
CA ALA A 82 -12.49 -5.88 11.74
C ALA A 82 -11.27 -5.97 12.67
N ASN A 83 -11.49 -5.70 13.96
CA ASN A 83 -10.52 -6.04 14.98
C ASN A 83 -10.41 -7.57 15.16
N PRO A 84 -9.29 -8.07 15.70
CA PRO A 84 -9.17 -9.48 16.07
C PRO A 84 -10.12 -9.86 17.22
N GLU A 85 -10.27 -11.16 17.48
CA GLU A 85 -11.06 -11.64 18.63
C GLU A 85 -10.55 -11.02 19.95
N GLY A 86 -11.48 -10.63 20.83
CA GLY A 86 -11.17 -9.98 22.11
C GLY A 86 -11.36 -8.45 22.13
N PHE A 87 -11.74 -7.83 21.02
CA PHE A 87 -12.09 -6.41 20.94
C PHE A 87 -13.62 -6.21 20.82
N PRO A 88 -14.17 -5.04 21.22
CA PRO A 88 -15.59 -4.75 21.07
C PRO A 88 -16.05 -4.87 19.62
N ALA A 89 -17.22 -5.48 19.38
CA ALA A 89 -17.76 -5.72 18.04
C ALA A 89 -18.00 -4.44 17.23
N ASP A 90 -18.24 -3.31 17.90
CA ASP A 90 -18.46 -2.00 17.27
C ASP A 90 -17.14 -1.29 16.91
N SER A 91 -16.01 -1.83 17.34
CA SER A 91 -14.67 -1.29 17.05
C SER A 91 -14.08 -1.96 15.80
N ARG A 92 -13.53 -1.15 14.91
CA ARG A 92 -12.85 -1.58 13.69
C ARG A 92 -11.37 -1.25 13.80
N PHE A 93 -10.55 -2.05 13.14
CA PHE A 93 -9.11 -1.82 13.10
C PHE A 93 -8.77 -0.72 12.09
N ALA A 94 -9.34 -0.81 10.89
CA ALA A 94 -9.08 0.14 9.83
C ALA A 94 -10.31 0.34 8.96
N THR A 95 -10.52 1.58 8.51
CA THR A 95 -11.53 1.95 7.52
C THR A 95 -10.84 2.71 6.41
N ILE A 96 -11.22 2.45 5.16
CA ILE A 96 -10.69 3.17 4.00
C ILE A 96 -11.89 3.62 3.19
N VAL A 97 -12.04 4.93 3.01
CA VAL A 97 -13.16 5.50 2.25
C VAL A 97 -13.08 5.03 0.80
N ARG A 98 -11.90 5.14 0.19
CA ARG A 98 -11.66 4.66 -1.17
C ARG A 98 -10.23 4.15 -1.34
N LEU A 99 -10.10 2.96 -1.88
CA LEU A 99 -8.86 2.30 -2.24
C LEU A 99 -8.84 2.10 -3.75
N ALA A 100 -7.84 2.63 -4.44
CA ALA A 100 -7.63 2.41 -5.86
C ALA A 100 -6.29 1.69 -6.09
N VAL A 101 -6.35 0.53 -6.76
CA VAL A 101 -5.19 -0.29 -7.09
C VAL A 101 -5.07 -0.35 -8.61
N THR A 102 -4.00 0.21 -9.14
CA THR A 102 -3.67 0.11 -10.57
C THR A 102 -2.89 -1.16 -10.81
N ILE A 103 -3.28 -1.93 -11.82
CA ILE A 103 -2.69 -3.21 -12.20
C ILE A 103 -2.28 -3.13 -13.67
N ASP A 104 -1.03 -3.52 -13.96
CA ASP A 104 -0.55 -3.62 -15.33
C ASP A 104 -0.85 -5.02 -15.89
N ALA A 105 -2.05 -5.16 -16.45
CA ALA A 105 -2.51 -6.40 -17.06
C ALA A 105 -1.64 -6.83 -18.25
N MET A 106 -1.05 -5.88 -18.98
CA MET A 106 -0.18 -6.18 -20.14
C MET A 106 1.17 -6.72 -19.69
N ALA A 107 1.76 -6.12 -18.66
CA ALA A 107 2.97 -6.64 -18.03
C ALA A 107 2.71 -8.05 -17.47
N TRP A 108 1.56 -8.29 -16.84
CA TRP A 108 1.18 -9.62 -16.37
C TRP A 108 1.01 -10.62 -17.52
N LEU A 109 0.37 -10.25 -18.62
CA LEU A 109 0.22 -11.12 -19.79
C LEU A 109 1.56 -11.51 -20.41
N ARG A 110 2.49 -10.54 -20.51
CA ARG A 110 3.82 -10.73 -21.13
C ARG A 110 4.82 -11.44 -20.22
N THR A 111 4.85 -11.09 -18.93
CA THR A 111 5.90 -11.53 -17.99
C THR A 111 5.40 -12.53 -16.95
N ARG A 112 4.09 -12.78 -16.89
CA ARG A 112 3.41 -13.56 -15.83
C ARG A 112 3.70 -13.06 -14.41
N ARG A 113 4.12 -11.80 -14.26
CA ARG A 113 4.37 -11.15 -12.97
C ARG A 113 3.30 -10.11 -12.69
N LEU A 114 2.75 -10.13 -11.47
CA LEU A 114 1.82 -9.11 -11.02
C LEU A 114 2.60 -7.82 -10.73
N VAL A 115 2.34 -6.79 -11.52
CA VAL A 115 2.90 -5.45 -11.34
C VAL A 115 1.76 -4.53 -10.94
N ILE A 116 1.94 -3.83 -9.83
CA ILE A 116 0.99 -2.88 -9.25
C ILE A 116 1.64 -1.49 -9.34
N PRO A 117 1.43 -0.73 -10.43
CA PRO A 117 2.13 0.55 -10.61
C PRO A 117 1.83 1.58 -9.53
N ALA A 118 0.59 1.63 -9.05
CA ALA A 118 0.16 2.61 -8.06
C ALA A 118 -0.94 2.04 -7.16
N ILE A 119 -0.84 2.34 -5.87
CA ILE A 119 -1.88 2.13 -4.87
C ILE A 119 -2.19 3.50 -4.27
N VAL A 120 -3.46 3.90 -4.30
CA VAL A 120 -3.93 5.17 -3.75
C VAL A 120 -4.97 4.87 -2.68
N LEU A 121 -4.73 5.34 -1.46
CA LEU A 121 -5.66 5.28 -0.34
C LEU A 121 -6.18 6.68 -0.07
N ASP A 122 -7.49 6.87 -0.12
CA ASP A 122 -8.16 8.12 0.21
C ASP A 122 -8.87 7.97 1.55
N ARG A 123 -8.47 8.84 2.49
CA ARG A 123 -8.91 8.90 3.89
C ARG A 123 -8.91 7.55 4.59
N PRO A 124 -7.76 6.85 4.66
CA PRO A 124 -7.65 5.69 5.52
C PRO A 124 -7.62 6.13 6.99
N THR A 125 -8.48 5.54 7.82
CA THR A 125 -8.47 5.71 9.28
C THR A 125 -8.06 4.40 9.93
N ILE A 126 -7.09 4.44 10.85
CA ILE A 126 -6.59 3.26 11.56
C ILE A 126 -6.73 3.49 13.06
N ASP A 127 -7.39 2.57 13.76
CA ASP A 127 -7.48 2.59 15.21
C ASP A 127 -6.51 1.54 15.75
N ALA A 128 -5.35 1.97 16.23
CA ALA A 128 -4.32 1.11 16.80
C ALA A 128 -4.41 1.10 18.33
N GLN A 129 -4.71 -0.05 18.92
CA GLN A 129 -4.92 -0.20 20.35
C GLN A 129 -4.17 -1.42 20.88
N GLU A 130 -3.46 -1.21 21.99
CA GLU A 130 -2.85 -2.29 22.78
C GLU A 130 -3.42 -2.27 24.20
N PRO A 131 -4.53 -3.00 24.44
CA PRO A 131 -5.07 -3.17 25.78
C PRO A 131 -4.06 -3.88 26.70
N ALA A 132 -4.17 -3.66 28.01
CA ALA A 132 -3.24 -4.24 28.98
C ALA A 132 -3.25 -5.79 29.01
N ASP A 133 -4.37 -6.40 28.64
CA ASP A 133 -4.63 -7.83 28.81
C ASP A 133 -4.75 -8.61 27.48
N SER A 134 -4.61 -7.94 26.33
CA SER A 134 -4.75 -8.57 25.02
C SER A 134 -3.60 -8.19 24.07
N ALA A 135 -3.37 -9.03 23.05
CA ALA A 135 -2.44 -8.68 21.99
C ALA A 135 -2.89 -7.38 21.29
N ALA A 136 -1.90 -6.60 20.84
CA ALA A 136 -2.14 -5.39 20.10
C ALA A 136 -2.94 -5.65 18.81
N ASN A 137 -3.93 -4.82 18.53
CA ASN A 137 -4.82 -5.02 17.38
C ASN A 137 -4.13 -4.78 16.02
N TRP A 138 -2.88 -4.32 15.97
CA TRP A 138 -2.11 -4.21 14.73
C TRP A 138 -1.27 -5.47 14.43
N MET A 139 -1.36 -6.50 15.27
CA MET A 139 -0.62 -7.75 15.05
C MET A 139 -1.35 -8.67 14.07
N PHE A 140 -0.65 -9.11 13.03
CA PHE A 140 -1.16 -10.02 12.01
C PHE A 140 -0.34 -11.32 12.02
N PRO A 141 -0.72 -12.34 12.82
CA PRO A 141 0.08 -13.54 13.01
C PRO A 141 0.36 -14.28 11.71
N ALA A 142 -0.65 -14.41 10.84
CA ALA A 142 -0.51 -15.07 9.54
C ALA A 142 0.50 -14.39 8.62
N LEU A 143 0.53 -13.04 8.62
CA LEU A 143 1.51 -12.26 7.84
C LEU A 143 2.91 -12.30 8.46
N ALA A 144 3.02 -12.30 9.78
CA ALA A 144 4.30 -12.37 10.47
C ALA A 144 5.01 -13.71 10.21
N SER A 145 4.27 -14.83 10.24
CA SER A 145 4.80 -16.16 9.93
C SER A 145 5.21 -16.30 8.46
N ALA A 146 4.46 -15.70 7.54
CA ALA A 146 4.80 -15.68 6.11
C ALA A 146 6.05 -14.81 5.81
N ALA A 147 6.23 -13.69 6.52
CA ALA A 147 7.39 -12.81 6.35
C ALA A 147 8.71 -13.50 6.76
N GLY A 148 8.70 -14.32 7.80
CA GLY A 148 9.87 -15.11 8.23
C GLY A 148 10.28 -16.22 7.25
N SER A 149 9.37 -16.67 6.39
CA SER A 149 9.60 -17.71 5.38
C SER A 149 9.82 -17.14 3.96
N ALA A 150 9.37 -15.91 3.70
CA ALA A 150 9.54 -15.20 2.41
C ALA A 150 10.96 -14.68 2.13
N ALA A 151 11.89 -14.76 3.10
CA ALA A 151 13.30 -14.45 2.86
C ALA A 151 13.94 -15.37 1.81
N ALA A 152 13.33 -16.53 1.52
CA ALA A 152 13.82 -17.51 0.54
C ALA A 152 13.31 -17.28 -0.90
N ASP A 153 12.21 -16.54 -1.12
CA ASP A 153 11.56 -16.37 -2.44
C ASP A 153 11.12 -14.91 -2.70
N GLN A 154 12.08 -13.98 -2.68
CA GLN A 154 11.84 -12.55 -3.00
C GLN A 154 11.33 -12.33 -4.44
N GLN A 155 11.41 -13.35 -5.32
CA GLN A 155 10.99 -13.29 -6.71
C GLN A 155 9.47 -13.40 -6.92
N ALA A 156 8.70 -13.83 -5.92
CA ALA A 156 7.25 -14.05 -6.02
C ALA A 156 6.40 -12.86 -5.51
N ALA A 157 7.00 -11.91 -4.79
CA ALA A 157 6.28 -10.75 -4.28
C ALA A 157 5.88 -9.78 -5.43
N PRO A 158 4.64 -9.26 -5.43
CA PRO A 158 4.20 -8.33 -6.46
C PRO A 158 5.04 -7.05 -6.40
N LYS A 159 5.44 -6.54 -7.57
CA LYS A 159 6.18 -5.28 -7.65
C LYS A 159 5.20 -4.12 -7.48
N ILE A 160 5.29 -3.43 -6.34
CA ILE A 160 4.51 -2.22 -6.06
C ILE A 160 5.36 -1.01 -6.44
N GLY A 161 4.83 -0.16 -7.32
CA GLY A 161 5.53 1.02 -7.82
C GLY A 161 5.43 2.22 -6.87
N ASN A 162 4.22 2.76 -6.71
CA ASN A 162 3.93 3.92 -5.85
C ASN A 162 2.82 3.60 -4.85
N LEU A 163 2.92 4.16 -3.64
CA LEU A 163 1.90 4.09 -2.60
C LEU A 163 1.61 5.51 -2.12
N GLN A 164 0.40 5.98 -2.43
CA GLN A 164 -0.08 7.31 -2.09
C GLN A 164 -1.19 7.22 -1.05
N ILE A 165 -1.08 8.03 0.00
CA ILE A 165 -2.07 8.18 1.05
C ILE A 165 -2.56 9.63 1.02
N ASN A 166 -3.85 9.83 0.78
CA ASN A 166 -4.49 11.14 0.85
C ASN A 166 -5.27 11.21 2.16
N ASP A 167 -4.96 12.21 2.99
CA ASP A 167 -5.68 12.54 4.23
C ASP A 167 -5.92 11.34 5.17
N GLY A 168 -4.88 10.53 5.40
CA GLY A 168 -4.93 9.43 6.35
C GLY A 168 -4.96 9.92 7.79
N ALA A 169 -5.62 9.17 8.66
CA ALA A 169 -5.63 9.38 10.09
C ALA A 169 -5.34 8.05 10.82
N ALA A 170 -4.67 8.12 11.96
CA ALA A 170 -4.51 6.98 12.84
C ALA A 170 -4.66 7.43 14.29
N HIS A 171 -5.52 6.76 15.04
CA HIS A 171 -5.69 6.96 16.47
C HIS A 171 -4.96 5.85 17.20
N VAL A 172 -4.01 6.21 18.07
CA VAL A 172 -3.13 5.24 18.74
C VAL A 172 -3.27 5.37 20.24
N VAL A 173 -3.72 4.29 20.88
CA VAL A 173 -3.89 4.22 22.34
C VAL A 173 -3.04 3.10 22.91
N VAL A 174 -2.09 3.48 23.77
CA VAL A 174 -1.21 2.56 24.48
C VAL A 174 -1.24 2.91 25.98
N PRO A 175 -2.19 2.32 26.75
CA PRO A 175 -2.39 2.66 28.17
C PRO A 175 -1.16 2.42 29.03
N ARG A 176 -0.36 1.38 28.72
CA ARG A 176 0.89 1.07 29.45
C ARG A 176 1.91 2.21 29.39
N LEU A 177 1.89 3.00 28.32
CA LEU A 177 2.75 4.17 28.11
C LEU A 177 2.05 5.49 28.47
N ARG A 178 0.79 5.45 28.93
CA ARG A 178 -0.09 6.63 29.07
C ARG A 178 -0.05 7.49 27.82
N ALA A 179 -0.23 6.83 26.67
CA ALA A 179 -0.13 7.44 25.37
C ALA A 179 -1.48 7.34 24.65
N ASP A 180 -1.94 8.48 24.14
CA ASP A 180 -3.15 8.64 23.35
C ASP A 180 -2.88 9.77 22.36
N PHE A 181 -2.71 9.43 21.08
CA PHE A 181 -2.40 10.41 20.06
C PHE A 181 -3.02 10.09 18.71
N ASP A 182 -3.40 11.16 18.01
CA ASP A 182 -3.89 11.16 16.65
C ASP A 182 -2.76 11.53 15.70
N ILE A 183 -2.61 10.74 14.63
CA ILE A 183 -1.61 10.92 13.58
C ILE A 183 -2.32 11.18 12.26
N ALA A 184 -2.09 12.35 11.65
CA ALA A 184 -2.41 12.59 10.25
C ALA A 184 -1.27 12.13 9.35
N ILE A 185 -1.58 11.41 8.28
CA ILE A 185 -0.63 10.81 7.34
C ILE A 185 -1.01 11.24 5.92
N ALA A 186 -0.07 11.85 5.20
CA ALA A 186 -0.27 12.20 3.80
C ALA A 186 0.99 11.91 2.99
N THR A 187 0.82 11.46 1.76
CA THR A 187 1.90 11.35 0.78
C THR A 187 1.92 12.59 -0.10
N ILE A 188 3.08 13.23 -0.18
CA ILE A 188 3.33 14.36 -1.05
C ILE A 188 4.02 13.82 -2.29
N ASP A 189 3.33 13.86 -3.44
CA ASP A 189 3.96 13.47 -4.70
C ASP A 189 5.01 14.51 -5.10
N ARG A 190 6.23 14.02 -5.33
CA ARG A 190 7.37 14.83 -5.76
C ARG A 190 8.07 14.04 -6.85
N ALA A 191 8.47 14.75 -7.91
CA ALA A 191 9.28 14.18 -8.99
C ALA A 191 10.58 13.58 -8.39
N GLY A 192 10.58 12.27 -8.12
CA GLY A 192 11.64 11.61 -7.37
C GLY A 192 11.21 10.47 -6.42
N GLY A 193 9.91 10.19 -6.26
CA GLY A 193 9.43 9.00 -5.54
C GLY A 193 8.46 9.26 -4.39
N GLY A 194 8.01 10.49 -4.20
CA GLY A 194 7.08 10.85 -3.12
C GLY A 194 7.74 10.94 -1.75
N GLN A 195 7.17 11.77 -0.88
CA GLN A 195 7.55 11.92 0.54
C GLN A 195 6.34 11.57 1.40
N VAL A 196 6.57 10.98 2.57
CA VAL A 196 5.51 10.80 3.56
C VAL A 196 5.60 11.92 4.60
N LYS A 197 4.48 12.60 4.83
CA LYS A 197 4.32 13.59 5.90
C LYS A 197 3.44 12.99 6.98
N LEU A 198 3.90 13.11 8.21
CA LEU A 198 3.21 12.69 9.42
C LEU A 198 3.05 13.91 10.32
N GLU A 199 1.89 14.08 10.92
CA GLU A 199 1.64 15.06 11.98
C GLU A 199 0.94 14.33 13.13
N ALA A 200 1.48 14.46 14.34
CA ALA A 200 0.95 13.79 15.52
C ALA A 200 0.55 14.83 16.58
N HIS A 201 -0.55 14.59 17.28
CA HIS A 201 -0.98 15.38 18.42
C HIS A 201 -1.70 14.51 19.45
N GLY A 202 -1.58 14.85 20.73
CA GLY A 202 -2.26 14.12 21.80
C GLY A 202 -1.51 14.21 23.11
N THR A 203 -1.40 13.09 23.82
CA THR A 203 -0.70 12.99 25.09
C THR A 203 0.23 11.79 25.14
N TYR A 204 1.37 11.96 25.83
CA TYR A 204 2.32 10.90 26.12
C TYR A 204 2.88 11.09 27.52
N ALA A 205 2.89 10.03 28.34
CA ALA A 205 3.34 10.09 29.73
C ALA A 205 2.64 11.20 30.57
N GLY A 206 1.41 11.57 30.21
CA GLY A 206 0.64 12.64 30.87
C GLY A 206 1.02 14.07 30.46
N GLN A 207 1.85 14.25 29.43
CA GLN A 207 2.21 15.55 28.86
C GLN A 207 1.64 15.68 27.44
N PRO A 208 1.28 16.90 26.98
CA PRO A 208 0.87 17.11 25.60
C PRO A 208 2.04 16.83 24.66
N ILE A 209 1.80 16.01 23.64
CA ILE A 209 2.77 15.68 22.62
C ILE A 209 2.30 16.21 21.27
N THR A 210 3.19 16.88 20.55
CA THR A 210 2.98 17.28 19.15
C THR A 210 4.20 16.89 18.35
N GLY A 211 4.00 16.29 17.19
CA GLY A 211 5.09 15.83 16.33
C GLY A 211 4.81 16.14 14.87
N GLN A 212 5.88 16.32 14.11
CA GLN A 212 5.84 16.35 12.66
C GLN A 212 7.00 15.51 12.15
N ALA A 213 6.76 14.69 11.15
CA ALA A 213 7.82 13.97 10.47
C ALA A 213 7.68 14.06 8.96
N LEU A 214 8.81 14.17 8.28
CA LEU A 214 8.95 14.04 6.84
C LEU A 214 9.90 12.89 6.55
N GLY A 215 9.41 11.90 5.83
CA GLY A 215 10.19 10.76 5.37
C GLY A 215 10.28 10.71 3.85
N GLY A 216 11.17 9.85 3.35
CA GLY A 216 11.18 9.44 1.95
C GLY A 216 9.91 8.69 1.53
N ALA A 217 9.97 8.08 0.35
CA ALA A 217 8.87 7.29 -0.19
C ALA A 217 8.51 6.11 0.72
N LEU A 218 7.24 5.90 1.04
CA LEU A 218 6.82 4.87 1.99
C LEU A 218 7.28 3.44 1.60
N LEU A 219 7.31 3.14 0.30
CA LEU A 219 7.79 1.84 -0.20
C LEU A 219 9.31 1.66 -0.07
N SER A 220 10.08 2.74 -0.01
CA SER A 220 11.54 2.69 0.17
C SER A 220 11.95 2.21 1.57
N LEU A 221 11.03 2.19 2.55
CA LEU A 221 11.30 1.54 3.85
C LEU A 221 11.69 0.07 3.69
N ARG A 222 11.16 -0.62 2.66
CA ARG A 222 11.48 -2.02 2.35
C ARG A 222 12.77 -2.20 1.55
N ALA A 223 13.32 -1.11 1.01
CA ALA A 223 14.53 -1.16 0.19
C ALA A 223 15.76 -1.24 1.11
N ALA A 224 16.40 -2.41 1.16
CA ALA A 224 17.56 -2.63 2.01
C ALA A 224 18.81 -1.81 1.59
N THR A 225 18.86 -1.32 0.34
CA THR A 225 20.06 -0.73 -0.26
C THR A 225 20.03 0.79 -0.39
N GLN A 226 18.90 1.45 -0.14
CA GLN A 226 18.78 2.90 -0.29
C GLN A 226 18.66 3.56 1.09
N PRO A 227 19.51 4.55 1.41
CA PRO A 227 19.34 5.35 2.63
C PRO A 227 17.98 6.05 2.62
N TYR A 228 17.23 5.90 3.70
CA TYR A 228 15.90 6.48 3.85
C TYR A 228 16.00 7.80 4.60
N PRO A 229 15.66 8.94 3.98
CA PRO A 229 15.73 10.24 4.64
C PRO A 229 14.61 10.40 5.67
N ILE A 230 14.95 11.00 6.81
CA ILE A 230 14.02 11.36 7.87
C ILE A 230 14.30 12.77 8.39
N ASP A 231 13.25 13.51 8.68
CA ASP A 231 13.24 14.75 9.47
C ASP A 231 12.07 14.64 10.44
N LEU A 232 12.35 14.61 11.75
CA LEU A 232 11.37 14.44 12.81
C LEU A 232 11.53 15.58 13.80
N ARG A 233 10.43 16.30 14.05
CA ARG A 233 10.31 17.32 15.09
C ARG A 233 9.27 16.86 16.08
N LEU A 234 9.62 16.83 17.35
CA LEU A 234 8.74 16.38 18.42
C LEU A 234 8.81 17.37 19.58
N ALA A 235 7.66 17.72 20.14
CA ALA A 235 7.57 18.44 21.41
C ALA A 235 6.72 17.62 22.37
N ASN A 236 7.20 17.45 23.60
CA ASN A 236 6.49 16.78 24.67
C ASN A 236 6.59 17.64 25.93
N GLY A 237 5.51 18.38 26.23
CA GLY A 237 5.55 19.45 27.22
C GLY A 237 6.65 20.48 26.92
N PRO A 238 7.59 20.76 27.84
CA PRO A 238 8.65 21.75 27.64
C PRO A 238 9.88 21.20 26.89
N SER A 239 9.89 19.91 26.54
CA SER A 239 11.01 19.27 25.86
C SER A 239 10.75 19.22 24.35
N THR A 240 11.75 19.59 23.56
CA THR A 240 11.71 19.52 22.09
C THR A 240 12.86 18.68 21.58
N VAL A 241 12.59 17.89 20.54
CA VAL A 241 13.56 17.04 19.85
C VAL A 241 13.46 17.34 18.35
N HIS A 242 14.59 17.58 17.71
CA HIS A 242 14.72 17.58 16.26
C HIS A 242 15.74 16.51 15.85
N LEU A 243 15.34 15.63 14.95
CA LEU A 243 16.16 14.54 14.44
C LEU A 243 16.11 14.58 12.92
N ALA A 244 17.25 14.75 12.25
CA ALA A 244 17.32 14.81 10.80
C ALA A 244 18.51 14.01 10.25
N GLY A 245 18.32 13.32 9.11
CA GLY A 245 19.39 12.58 8.45
C GLY A 245 18.87 11.40 7.63
N THR A 246 19.60 10.28 7.63
CA THR A 246 19.24 9.08 6.87
C THR A 246 19.39 7.79 7.68
N VAL A 247 18.54 6.81 7.40
CA VAL A 247 18.59 5.48 8.00
C VAL A 247 18.89 4.43 6.92
N GLN A 248 19.86 3.57 7.16
CA GLN A 248 20.20 2.45 6.28
C GLN A 248 19.36 1.23 6.65
N ASN A 249 18.74 0.62 5.64
CA ASN A 249 17.82 -0.51 5.78
C ASN A 249 16.85 -0.34 6.98
N PRO A 250 15.85 0.55 6.86
CA PRO A 250 15.03 0.99 7.99
C PRO A 250 14.32 -0.13 8.76
N LEU A 251 13.93 -1.22 8.09
CA LEU A 251 13.26 -2.34 8.74
C LEU A 251 14.19 -3.20 9.60
N ALA A 252 15.48 -3.25 9.25
CA ALA A 252 16.50 -3.96 10.02
C ALA A 252 17.35 -3.03 10.90
N PHE A 253 17.15 -1.71 10.78
CA PHE A 253 17.98 -0.67 11.42
C PHE A 253 19.49 -0.95 11.27
N ALA A 254 19.96 -1.17 10.04
CA ALA A 254 21.34 -1.58 9.78
C ALA A 254 22.38 -0.46 10.01
N GLY A 255 21.93 0.79 10.14
CA GLY A 255 22.77 1.95 10.45
C GLY A 255 21.99 3.25 10.33
N ALA A 256 22.53 4.34 10.86
CA ALA A 256 21.92 5.67 10.73
C ALA A 256 23.00 6.76 10.76
N ASP A 257 22.78 7.82 9.97
CA ASP A 257 23.55 9.05 10.01
C ASP A 257 22.58 10.19 10.33
N LEU A 258 22.56 10.62 11.59
CA LEU A 258 21.53 11.48 12.16
C LEU A 258 22.14 12.62 12.98
N ALA A 259 21.63 13.83 12.76
CA ALA A 259 21.80 14.96 13.65
C ALA A 259 20.64 15.00 14.64
N LEU A 260 20.96 15.02 15.93
CA LEU A 260 19.99 15.07 17.03
C LEU A 260 20.19 16.37 17.82
N GLU A 261 19.14 17.17 17.88
CA GLU A 261 19.04 18.35 18.73
C GLU A 261 17.94 18.13 19.77
N VAL A 262 18.29 18.32 21.05
CA VAL A 262 17.35 18.19 22.17
C VAL A 262 17.43 19.44 23.02
N SER A 263 16.27 20.00 23.34
CA SER A 263 16.13 21.10 24.29
C SER A 263 15.04 20.75 25.30
N GLY A 264 15.19 21.20 26.53
CA GLY A 264 14.24 20.91 27.60
C GLY A 264 14.67 21.56 28.91
N PRO A 265 13.80 21.54 29.93
CA PRO A 265 14.13 22.07 31.23
C PRO A 265 15.35 21.33 31.77
N THR A 266 16.37 22.08 32.19
CA THR A 266 17.59 21.54 32.77
C THR A 266 17.23 20.50 33.82
N TRP A 267 17.67 19.26 33.63
CA TRP A 267 17.73 18.30 34.72
C TRP A 267 18.67 18.89 35.75
N ARG A 268 18.13 19.51 36.80
CA ARG A 268 18.93 19.84 37.97
C ARG A 268 19.33 18.50 38.56
N CYS A 269 20.54 18.06 38.22
CA CYS A 269 21.19 16.96 38.89
C CYS A 269 21.17 17.30 40.38
N CYS A 270 20.44 16.52 41.17
CA CYS A 270 20.50 16.61 42.62
C CYS A 270 21.92 16.20 43.02
N SER A 271 22.83 17.16 43.14
CA SER A 271 24.04 16.99 43.93
C SER A 271 23.59 16.78 45.37
N ARG A 272 23.77 15.57 45.88
CA ARG A 272 23.73 15.28 47.31
C ARG A 272 25.16 15.18 47.81
#